data_AF-A0A2S5MBD0-F1
#
_entry.id   AF-A0A2S5MBD0-F1
#
_cell.length_a   1.000
_cell.length_b   1.000
_cell.length_c   1.000
_cell.angle_alpha   90.00
_cell.angle_beta   90.00
_cell.angle_gamma   90.00
#
_symmetry.space_group_name_H-M   'P 1'
#
loop_
_entity.id
_entity.type
_entity.pdbx_description
1 polymer ?
#
loop_
_entity_poly.entity_id
_entity_poly.type
_entity_poly.pdbx_seq_one_letter_code
_entity_poly.pdbx_strand_id
1 'polypeptide(L)'
;MAPPRPLTEDDAVNIWIARWIRVRPTELVRRYGCDPRRLYEIWEEVRFPGSRATALRIFQDRYPGLDTRIDPGPHRRVSTAPHPAQMSLFSDT
;
A
#
# COMPACT_ATOMS: atom_id res chain seq x y z
N MET A 1 -0.99 13.72 -24.33
CA MET A 1 -1.18 13.11 -22.99
C MET A 1 -0.64 14.12 -21.99
N ALA A 2 -1.48 14.64 -21.09
CA ALA A 2 -1.01 15.62 -20.10
C ALA A 2 0.05 14.98 -19.20
N PRO A 3 1.09 15.73 -18.76
CA PRO A 3 2.09 15.18 -17.87
C PRO A 3 1.41 14.68 -16.58
N PRO A 4 1.88 13.56 -16.00
CA PRO A 4 1.29 13.03 -14.80
C PRO A 4 1.40 14.06 -13.68
N ARG A 5 0.25 14.44 -13.11
CA ARG A 5 0.22 15.40 -12.01
C ARG A 5 0.89 14.78 -10.78
N PRO A 6 1.57 15.59 -9.94
CA PRO A 6 2.11 15.09 -8.69
C PRO A 6 0.97 14.58 -7.79
N LEU A 7 1.21 13.44 -7.13
CA LEU A 7 0.30 12.92 -6.09
C LEU A 7 0.29 13.88 -4.91
N THR A 8 -0.87 14.05 -4.30
CA THR A 8 -1.07 14.84 -3.07
C THR A 8 -1.32 13.93 -1.86
N GLU A 9 -1.37 14.53 -0.68
CA GLU A 9 -1.75 13.81 0.54
C GLU A 9 -3.20 13.28 0.46
N ASP A 10 -4.12 14.06 -0.10
CA ASP A 10 -5.50 13.61 -0.34
C ASP A 10 -5.56 12.40 -1.27
N ASP A 11 -4.71 12.34 -2.30
CA ASP A 11 -4.60 11.16 -3.16
C ASP A 11 -4.11 9.96 -2.35
N ALA A 12 -3.12 10.15 -1.49
CA ALA A 12 -2.59 9.08 -0.64
C ALA A 12 -3.67 8.52 0.29
N VAL A 13 -4.47 9.39 0.91
CA VAL A 13 -5.63 9.00 1.73
C VAL A 13 -6.63 8.18 0.91
N ASN A 14 -6.97 8.63 -0.30
CA ASN A 14 -7.89 7.92 -1.17
C ASN A 14 -7.32 6.58 -1.68
N ILE A 15 -6.02 6.50 -1.94
CA ILE A 15 -5.30 5.27 -2.33
C ILE A 15 -5.32 4.24 -1.19
N TRP A 16 -5.18 4.68 0.06
CA TRP A 16 -5.33 3.83 1.25
C TRP A 16 -6.72 3.24 1.36
N ILE A 17 -7.76 4.09 1.29
CA ILE A 17 -9.16 3.65 1.31
C ILE A 17 -9.44 2.66 0.19
N ALA A 18 -8.95 2.95 -1.03
CA ALA A 18 -9.13 2.11 -2.20
C ALA A 18 -8.49 0.72 -2.04
N ARG A 19 -7.33 0.63 -1.36
CA ARG A 19 -6.68 -0.65 -1.03
C ARG A 19 -7.59 -1.52 -0.15
N TRP A 20 -8.21 -0.95 0.87
CA TRP A 20 -9.06 -1.69 1.82
C TRP A 20 -10.38 -2.17 1.22
N ILE A 21 -10.95 -1.42 0.27
CA ILE A 21 -12.10 -1.89 -0.53
C ILE A 21 -11.69 -2.78 -1.72
N ARG A 22 -10.42 -3.21 -1.79
CA ARG A 22 -9.85 -4.12 -2.81
C ARG A 22 -9.90 -3.61 -4.26
N VAL A 23 -9.74 -2.32 -4.47
CA VAL A 23 -9.50 -1.77 -5.82
C VAL A 23 -8.17 -2.30 -6.36
N ARG A 24 -8.17 -2.70 -7.64
CA ARG A 24 -6.98 -3.23 -8.30
C ARG A 24 -5.90 -2.13 -8.45
N PRO A 25 -4.61 -2.43 -8.19
CA PRO A 25 -3.54 -1.45 -8.33
C PRO A 25 -3.42 -0.83 -9.73
N THR A 26 -3.70 -1.62 -10.78
CA THR A 26 -3.70 -1.14 -12.18
C THR A 26 -4.74 -0.05 -12.42
N GLU A 27 -5.89 -0.13 -11.76
CA GLU A 27 -6.94 0.88 -11.83
C GLU A 27 -6.51 2.17 -11.12
N LEU A 28 -5.81 2.06 -9.98
CA LEU A 28 -5.24 3.21 -9.28
C LEU A 28 -4.20 3.93 -10.13
N VAL A 29 -3.28 3.18 -10.75
CA VAL A 29 -2.28 3.73 -11.68
C VAL A 29 -2.95 4.51 -12.80
N ARG A 30 -4.00 3.95 -13.42
CA ARG A 30 -4.75 4.61 -14.48
C ARG A 30 -5.46 5.87 -13.98
N ARG A 31 -6.09 5.82 -12.81
CA ARG A 31 -6.86 6.92 -12.23
C ARG A 31 -6.00 8.10 -11.81
N TYR A 32 -4.85 7.83 -11.19
CA TYR A 32 -3.95 8.87 -10.66
C TYR A 32 -2.82 9.22 -11.62
N GLY A 33 -2.64 8.46 -12.72
CA GLY A 33 -1.59 8.69 -13.70
C GLY A 33 -0.18 8.54 -13.12
N CYS A 34 0.02 7.71 -12.09
CA CYS A 34 1.29 7.59 -11.39
C CYS A 34 2.02 6.28 -11.73
N ASP A 35 3.33 6.25 -11.54
CA ASP A 35 4.10 5.00 -11.60
C ASP A 35 3.61 4.01 -10.51
N PRO A 36 3.48 2.69 -10.82
CA PRO A 36 3.03 1.68 -9.85
C PRO A 36 3.83 1.67 -8.55
N ARG A 37 5.14 1.95 -8.58
CA ARG A 37 6.00 2.01 -7.38
C ARG A 37 5.50 3.06 -6.39
N ARG A 38 4.91 4.16 -6.87
CA ARG A 38 4.38 5.23 -6.01
C ARG A 38 3.25 4.75 -5.11
N LEU A 39 2.43 3.80 -5.57
CA LEU A 39 1.39 3.20 -4.73
C LEU A 39 2.01 2.44 -3.54
N TYR A 40 3.07 1.68 -3.79
CA TYR A 40 3.77 0.95 -2.74
C TYR A 40 4.52 1.88 -1.77
N GLU A 41 5.10 2.98 -2.25
CA GLU A 41 5.72 3.99 -1.35
C GLU A 41 4.69 4.62 -0.40
N ILE A 42 3.46 4.85 -0.88
CA ILE A 42 2.34 5.31 -0.05
C ILE A 42 1.91 4.21 0.94
N TRP A 43 1.77 2.96 0.47
CA TRP A 43 1.39 1.85 1.33
C TRP A 43 2.46 1.48 2.36
N GLU A 44 3.74 1.74 2.07
CA GLU A 44 4.88 1.62 3.00
C GLU A 44 4.97 2.83 3.96
N GLU A 45 4.14 3.86 3.80
CA GLU A 45 4.21 5.18 4.49
C GLU A 45 5.55 5.92 4.29
N VAL A 46 6.36 5.53 3.30
CA VAL A 46 7.58 6.27 2.89
C VAL A 46 7.21 7.63 2.32
N ARG A 47 6.06 7.71 1.63
CA ARG A 47 5.52 8.94 1.07
C ARG A 47 4.18 9.25 1.73
N PHE A 48 4.00 10.52 2.13
CA PHE A 48 2.84 10.99 2.92
C PHE A 48 2.66 10.19 4.23
N PRO A 49 3.66 10.22 5.13
CA PRO A 49 3.56 9.54 6.43
C PRO A 49 2.37 10.08 7.22
N GLY A 50 1.59 9.19 7.84
CA GLY A 50 0.37 9.57 8.59
C GLY A 50 -0.91 9.58 7.77
N SER A 51 -0.81 9.61 6.43
CA SER A 51 -1.99 9.50 5.54
C SER A 51 -2.79 8.22 5.77
N ARG A 52 -2.14 7.13 6.20
CA ARG A 52 -2.78 5.86 6.58
C ARG A 52 -3.73 6.04 7.76
N ALA A 53 -3.30 6.75 8.80
CA ALA A 53 -4.12 6.96 10.00
C ALA A 53 -5.35 7.81 9.67
N THR A 54 -5.16 8.88 8.88
CA THR A 54 -6.26 9.72 8.38
C THR A 54 -7.22 8.91 7.53
N ALA A 55 -6.71 8.09 6.61
CA ALA A 55 -7.51 7.19 5.80
C ALA A 55 -8.30 6.20 6.65
N LEU A 56 -7.70 5.62 7.69
CA LEU A 56 -8.35 4.63 8.54
C LEU A 56 -9.56 5.23 9.26
N ARG A 57 -9.40 6.44 9.82
CA ARG A 57 -10.49 7.18 10.45
C ARG A 57 -11.66 7.42 9.48
N ILE A 58 -11.34 7.89 8.27
CA ILE A 58 -12.37 8.13 7.22
C ILE A 58 -13.02 6.82 6.77
N PHE A 59 -12.24 5.74 6.67
CA PHE A 59 -12.73 4.43 6.26
C PHE A 59 -13.72 3.86 7.28
N GLN A 60 -13.39 3.93 8.57
CA GLN A 60 -14.25 3.44 9.66
C GLN A 60 -15.58 4.18 9.71
N ASP A 61 -15.55 5.50 9.52
CA ASP A 61 -16.75 6.35 9.46
C ASP A 61 -17.63 6.02 8.23
N ARG A 62 -17.00 5.85 7.06
CA ARG A 62 -17.72 5.64 5.79
C ARG A 62 -18.20 4.20 5.56
N TYR A 63 -17.48 3.21 6.07
CA TYR A 63 -17.74 1.79 5.85
C TYR A 63 -17.85 1.02 7.17
N PRO A 64 -18.85 1.35 8.01
CA PRO A 64 -19.03 0.65 9.28
C PRO A 64 -19.23 -0.85 9.05
N GLY A 65 -18.42 -1.68 9.71
CA GLY A 65 -18.47 -3.15 9.63
C GLY A 65 -17.52 -3.81 8.62
N LEU A 66 -16.83 -3.04 7.77
CA LEU A 66 -15.74 -3.56 6.93
C LEU A 66 -14.37 -3.50 7.61
N ASP A 67 -14.25 -2.71 8.67
CA ASP A 67 -13.03 -2.49 9.46
C ASP A 67 -12.43 -3.78 10.03
N THR A 68 -13.26 -4.77 10.37
CA THR A 68 -12.82 -6.08 10.88
C THR A 68 -12.26 -7.02 9.80
N ARG A 69 -12.43 -6.69 8.52
CA ARG A 69 -12.08 -7.57 7.39
C ARG A 69 -10.85 -7.11 6.61
N ILE A 70 -10.17 -6.08 7.11
CA ILE A 70 -9.02 -5.46 6.44
C ILE A 70 -7.78 -5.56 7.32
N ASP A 71 -6.61 -5.60 6.68
CA ASP A 71 -5.34 -5.33 7.35
C ASP A 71 -5.05 -3.82 7.26
N PRO A 72 -5.14 -3.05 8.36
CA PRO A 72 -4.86 -1.63 8.36
C PRO A 72 -3.35 -1.34 8.36
N GLY A 73 -2.49 -2.35 8.40
CA GLY A 73 -1.05 -2.20 8.48
C GLY A 73 -0.39 -1.62 7.22
N PRO A 74 0.77 -0.95 7.39
CA PRO A 74 1.63 -0.59 6.27
C PRO A 74 2.07 -1.83 5.50
N HIS A 75 2.18 -1.70 4.19
CA HIS A 75 2.85 -2.71 3.39
C HIS A 75 4.30 -2.83 3.86
N ARG A 76 4.71 -4.04 4.24
CA ARG A 76 6.08 -4.32 4.66
C ARG A 76 6.83 -4.96 3.51
N ARG A 77 7.94 -4.35 3.12
CA ARG A 77 8.91 -5.00 2.23
C ARG A 77 9.56 -6.15 2.97
N VAL A 78 9.36 -7.37 2.48
CA VAL A 78 10.06 -8.55 2.97
C VAL A 78 11.44 -8.58 2.32
N SER A 79 12.47 -8.75 3.14
CA SER A 79 13.84 -8.90 2.63
C SER A 79 13.94 -10.15 1.76
N THR A 80 14.57 -10.04 0.60
CA THR A 80 14.92 -11.17 -0.28
C THR A 80 16.36 -11.64 -0.07
N ALA A 81 17.07 -11.07 0.92
CA ALA A 81 18.41 -11.54 1.24
C ALA A 81 18.35 -12.99 1.73
N PRO A 82 19.24 -13.88 1.27
CA PRO A 82 19.26 -15.26 1.71
C PRO A 82 19.50 -15.30 3.22
N HIS A 83 18.64 -16.00 3.94
CA HIS A 83 18.85 -16.23 5.37
C HIS A 83 20.06 -17.16 5.54
N PRO A 84 21.01 -16.88 6.44
CA PRO A 84 22.24 -17.69 6.57
C PRO A 84 21.96 -19.18 6.85
N ALA A 85 20.88 -19.50 7.57
CA ALA A 85 20.45 -20.88 7.81
C ALA A 85 19.79 -21.57 6.60
N GLN A 86 19.49 -20.85 5.51
CA GLN A 86 18.83 -21.42 4.32
C GLN A 86 19.74 -22.42 3.61
N MET A 87 21.06 -22.22 3.65
CA MET A 87 22.01 -23.17 3.03
C MET A 87 22.07 -24.50 3.78
N SER A 88 21.87 -24.49 5.11
CA SER A 88 21.89 -25.70 5.94
C SER A 88 20.69 -26.62 5.71
N LEU A 89 19.64 -26.16 5.02
CA LEU A 89 18.47 -26.97 4.67
C LEU A 89 18.72 -27.90 3.48
N PHE A 90 19.82 -27.72 2.75
CA PHE A 90 20.15 -28.47 1.54
C PHE A 90 21.43 -29.30 1.66
N SER A 91 22.06 -29.35 2.84
CA SER A 91 23.29 -30.10 3.10
C SER A 91 23.00 -31.40 3.85
N ASP A 92 22.44 -32.39 3.14
CA ASP A 92 22.40 -33.80 3.57
C ASP A 92 22.84 -34.65 2.37
N THR A 93 24.14 -34.94 2.29
CA THR A 93 24.77 -36.05 1.56
C THR A 93 26.12 -36.31 2.22
#